data_AF-A0A1Y6IXU4-F1
#
_entry.id   AF-A0A1Y6IXU4-F1
#
_cell.length_a   1.000
_cell.length_b   1.000
_cell.length_c   1.000
_cell.angle_alpha   90.00
_cell.angle_beta   90.00
_cell.angle_gamma   90.00
#
_symmetry.space_group_name_H-M   'P 1'
#
loop_
_entity.id
_entity.type
_entity.pdbx_description
1 polymer ?
#
loop_
_entity_poly.entity_id
_entity_poly.type
_entity_poly.pdbx_seq_one_letter_code
_entity_poly.pdbx_strand_id
1 'polypeptide(L)'
;MSTDAQHTQMTDAESLLQLHDLSESDLLIIRKFGQIMIPKLSEYVKYFYEWLEQLPEYEQFFGDQVRLRQVQDAQLRYWSVFFNAQVDDNYIRERREVGEVHARVGLPLPIYFAGMNISMVIFTKKLYDGSLENEEYSSLVSAFTKLLHMDTTIVVDTYSRLINKRFSEQSEALLAMSTPVTMIWKDILMLPIVGIIDSKRAQDIMAAVLNKISDHRAKIFIMDISGVAVVDTAVANHFIKITKATKLMGCNCLVSGVSPSIAQTMVQLGINVGEVQTNATLRDALEYAFQMVGLNVTSLSQFSE
;
A
#
# COMPACT_ATOMS: atom_id res chain seq x y z
N MET A 1 -5.72 21.54 -10.73
CA MET A 1 -4.55 22.04 -9.99
C MET A 1 -3.94 20.84 -9.29
N SER A 2 -2.83 20.33 -9.83
CA SER A 2 -2.15 19.14 -9.31
C SER A 2 -1.62 19.41 -7.90
N THR A 3 -2.09 18.62 -6.94
CA THR A 3 -1.42 18.41 -5.66
C THR A 3 -0.37 17.33 -5.83
N ASP A 4 0.60 17.56 -6.71
CA ASP A 4 1.93 16.96 -6.55
C ASP A 4 2.69 17.88 -5.62
N ALA A 5 2.36 17.79 -4.32
CA ALA A 5 3.26 18.27 -3.31
C ALA A 5 4.56 17.50 -3.52
N GLN A 6 5.61 18.21 -3.91
CA GLN A 6 6.98 17.71 -3.97
C GLN A 6 7.25 16.90 -2.70
N HIS A 7 7.13 15.57 -2.80
CA HIS A 7 7.90 14.70 -1.93
C HIS A 7 9.33 15.00 -2.32
N THR A 8 9.98 15.89 -1.58
CA THR A 8 11.43 16.04 -1.64
C THR A 8 11.98 14.64 -1.51
N GLN A 9 12.45 14.10 -2.62
CA GLN A 9 13.01 12.77 -2.69
C GLN A 9 14.24 12.81 -1.77
N MET A 10 14.09 12.34 -0.53
CA MET A 10 15.17 12.17 0.45
C MET A 10 16.11 11.07 -0.05
N THR A 11 16.82 11.37 -1.15
CA THR A 11 17.45 10.34 -1.98
C THR A 11 18.95 10.33 -1.86
N ASP A 12 19.57 11.50 -1.72
CA ASP A 12 21.01 11.70 -1.61
C ASP A 12 21.47 12.12 -0.20
N ALA A 13 22.77 11.95 0.05
CA ALA A 13 23.41 12.20 1.34
C ALA A 13 23.39 13.66 1.77
N GLU A 14 23.62 14.59 0.83
CA GLU A 14 23.71 16.02 1.12
C GLU A 14 22.38 16.56 1.64
N SER A 15 21.28 16.20 0.97
CA SER A 15 19.92 16.57 1.37
C SER A 15 19.57 16.02 2.76
N LEU A 16 19.99 14.79 3.08
CA LEU A 16 19.73 14.16 4.40
C LEU A 16 20.53 14.82 5.52
N LEU A 17 21.80 15.16 5.27
CA LEU A 17 22.65 15.89 6.21
C LEU A 17 22.08 17.28 6.49
N GLN A 18 21.69 18.01 5.44
CA GLN A 18 21.09 19.34 5.58
C GLN A 18 19.77 19.28 6.36
N LEU A 19 18.90 18.31 6.04
CA LEU A 19 17.60 18.14 6.70
C LEU A 19 17.73 17.90 8.21
N HIS A 20 18.78 17.22 8.66
CA HIS A 20 19.01 16.89 10.07
C HIS A 20 20.02 17.81 10.75
N ASP A 21 20.40 18.92 10.11
CA ASP A 21 21.39 19.88 10.63
C ASP A 21 22.71 19.21 11.02
N LEU A 22 23.19 18.26 10.21
CA LEU A 22 24.45 17.56 10.42
C LEU A 22 25.59 18.28 9.70
N SER A 23 26.56 18.77 10.48
CA SER A 23 27.78 19.41 10.00
C SER A 23 28.95 18.43 9.94
N GLU A 24 30.01 18.76 9.21
CA GLU A 24 31.25 17.97 9.27
C GLU A 24 31.88 17.92 10.66
N SER A 25 31.71 18.96 11.49
CA SER A 25 32.12 18.91 12.90
C SER A 25 31.37 17.84 13.70
N ASP A 26 30.07 17.65 13.42
CA ASP A 26 29.27 16.60 14.05
C ASP A 26 29.79 15.21 13.63
N LEU A 27 30.09 15.02 12.33
CA LEU A 27 30.63 13.76 11.83
C LEU A 27 32.03 13.47 12.39
N LEU A 28 32.89 14.49 12.53
CA LEU A 28 34.23 14.36 13.11
C LEU A 28 34.20 13.91 14.58
N ILE A 29 33.32 14.49 15.40
CA ILE A 29 33.23 14.11 16.81
C ILE A 29 32.66 12.69 16.98
N ILE A 30 31.74 12.27 16.10
CA ILE A 30 31.24 10.89 16.06
C ILE A 30 32.37 9.94 15.67
N ARG A 31 33.20 10.27 14.67
CA ARG A 31 34.39 9.48 14.28
C ARG A 31 35.38 9.35 15.44
N LYS A 32 35.66 10.44 16.16
CA LYS A 32 36.52 10.43 17.36
C LYS A 32 35.96 9.49 18.43
N PHE A 33 34.67 9.60 18.73
CA PHE A 33 34.00 8.72 19.69
C PHE A 33 33.97 7.25 19.21
N GLY A 34 33.86 7.03 17.90
CA GLY A 34 33.95 5.73 17.26
C GLY A 34 35.23 4.97 17.56
N GLN A 35 36.38 5.66 17.68
CA GLN A 35 37.65 5.04 18.07
C GLN A 35 37.60 4.39 19.45
N ILE A 36 36.71 4.89 20.34
CA ILE A 36 36.50 4.39 21.70
C ILE A 36 35.42 3.30 21.71
N MET A 37 34.36 3.47 20.91
CA MET A 37 33.19 2.59 20.92
C MET A 37 33.32 1.34 20.03
N ILE A 38 34.00 1.42 18.88
CA ILE A 38 34.18 0.28 17.96
C ILE A 38 34.78 -0.95 18.68
N PRO A 39 35.85 -0.81 19.49
CA PRO A 39 36.39 -1.94 20.28
C PRO A 39 35.40 -2.52 21.31
N LYS A 40 34.43 -1.71 21.77
CA LYS A 40 33.42 -2.09 22.77
C LYS A 40 32.13 -2.66 22.15
N LEU A 41 32.03 -2.80 20.82
CA LEU A 41 30.80 -3.23 20.16
C LEU A 41 30.35 -4.65 20.56
N SER A 42 31.28 -5.56 20.87
CA SER A 42 30.93 -6.89 21.39
C SER A 42 30.24 -6.82 22.76
N GLU A 43 30.66 -5.89 23.61
CA GLU A 43 30.04 -5.63 24.92
C GLU A 43 28.68 -4.93 24.76
N TYR A 44 28.58 -3.99 23.81
CA TYR A 44 27.30 -3.39 23.41
C TYR A 44 26.26 -4.45 23.02
N VAL A 45 26.62 -5.40 22.15
CA VAL A 45 25.69 -6.46 21.71
C VAL A 45 25.17 -7.24 22.90
N LYS A 46 26.04 -7.59 23.85
CA LYS A 46 25.61 -8.26 25.08
C LYS A 46 24.54 -7.45 25.83
N TYR A 47 24.81 -6.16 26.10
CA TYR A 47 23.86 -5.31 26.82
C TYR A 47 22.55 -5.04 26.06
N PHE A 48 22.62 -4.95 24.73
CA PHE A 48 21.44 -4.76 23.90
C PHE A 48 20.53 -5.99 23.95
N TYR A 49 21.10 -7.19 23.83
CA TYR A 49 20.33 -8.43 23.85
C TYR A 49 19.85 -8.82 25.25
N GLU A 50 20.57 -8.46 26.32
CA GLU A 50 20.07 -8.56 27.71
C GLU A 50 18.80 -7.73 27.95
N TRP A 51 18.68 -6.57 27.27
CA TRP A 51 17.46 -5.76 27.30
C TRP A 51 16.38 -6.36 26.39
N LEU A 52 16.75 -6.74 25.16
CA LEU A 52 15.81 -7.24 24.16
C LEU A 52 15.13 -8.55 24.60
N GLU A 53 15.85 -9.43 25.31
CA GLU A 53 15.33 -10.71 25.84
C GLU A 53 14.17 -10.52 26.84
N GLN A 54 14.01 -9.33 27.41
CA GLN A 54 12.91 -9.01 28.33
C GLN A 54 11.60 -8.67 27.60
N LEU A 55 11.64 -8.53 26.27
CA LEU A 55 10.48 -8.14 25.47
C LEU A 55 9.77 -9.37 24.86
N PRO A 56 8.42 -9.37 24.78
CA PRO A 56 7.66 -10.48 24.18
C PRO A 56 8.07 -10.82 22.75
N GLU A 57 8.51 -9.82 21.98
CA GLU A 57 8.94 -9.96 20.60
C GLU A 57 10.23 -10.79 20.45
N TYR A 58 11.02 -10.95 21.52
CA TYR A 58 12.31 -11.64 21.45
C TYR A 58 12.17 -13.08 20.96
N GLU A 59 11.28 -13.86 21.59
CA GLU A 59 11.07 -15.26 21.23
C GLU A 59 10.57 -15.40 19.79
N GLN A 60 9.71 -14.47 19.35
CA GLN A 60 9.14 -14.47 18.00
C GLN A 60 10.22 -14.34 16.91
N PHE A 61 11.22 -13.48 17.11
CA PHE A 61 12.22 -13.18 16.09
C PHE A 61 13.52 -13.98 16.25
N PHE A 62 13.88 -14.39 17.47
CA PHE A 62 15.22 -14.89 17.82
C PHE A 62 15.26 -16.31 18.41
N GLY A 63 14.19 -17.10 18.29
CA GLY A 63 14.19 -18.51 18.73
C GLY A 63 15.21 -19.42 18.01
N ASP A 64 15.75 -19.00 16.87
CA ASP A 64 16.79 -19.72 16.12
C ASP A 64 18.19 -19.14 16.44
N GLN A 65 19.04 -19.96 17.06
CA GLN A 65 20.39 -19.60 17.49
C GLN A 65 21.34 -19.23 16.33
N VAL A 66 21.15 -19.82 15.14
CA VAL A 66 21.97 -19.47 13.97
C VAL A 66 21.58 -18.09 13.47
N ARG A 67 20.28 -17.83 13.36
CA ARG A 67 19.74 -16.52 12.99
C ARG A 67 20.15 -15.45 13.99
N LEU A 68 20.06 -15.73 15.29
CA LEU A 68 20.45 -14.81 16.35
C LEU A 68 21.90 -14.34 16.17
N ARG A 69 22.85 -15.26 15.96
CA ARG A 69 24.26 -14.91 15.69
C ARG A 69 24.41 -14.05 14.44
N GLN A 70 23.72 -14.39 13.35
CA GLN A 70 23.77 -13.60 12.11
C GLN A 70 23.27 -12.16 12.31
N VAL A 71 22.21 -11.96 13.09
CA VAL A 71 21.68 -10.63 13.38
C VAL A 71 22.59 -9.85 14.33
N GLN A 72 23.20 -10.52 15.31
CA GLN A 72 24.24 -9.92 16.16
C GLN A 72 25.43 -9.43 15.33
N ASP A 73 25.93 -10.24 14.40
CA ASP A 73 27.02 -9.84 13.50
C ASP A 73 26.62 -8.68 12.58
N ALA A 74 25.38 -8.67 12.10
CA ALA A 74 24.84 -7.55 11.33
C ALA A 74 24.76 -6.27 12.16
N GLN A 75 24.39 -6.36 13.43
CA GLN A 75 24.33 -5.22 14.35
C GLN A 75 25.73 -4.65 14.64
N LEU A 76 26.76 -5.50 14.78
CA LEU A 76 28.14 -5.05 14.90
C LEU A 76 28.59 -4.24 13.68
N ARG A 77 28.25 -4.71 12.46
CA ARG A 77 28.55 -3.99 11.22
C ARG A 77 27.79 -2.67 11.14
N TYR A 78 26.50 -2.67 11.45
CA TYR A 78 25.64 -1.48 11.45
C TYR A 78 26.25 -0.35 12.29
N TRP A 79 26.62 -0.64 13.55
CA TRP A 79 27.21 0.36 14.43
C TRP A 79 28.64 0.73 14.05
N SER A 80 29.44 -0.19 13.51
CA SER A 80 30.77 0.15 12.98
C SER A 80 30.66 1.19 11.87
N VAL A 81 29.71 1.03 10.95
CA VAL A 81 29.47 2.00 9.87
C VAL A 81 28.91 3.32 10.42
N PHE A 82 28.01 3.27 11.41
CA PHE A 82 27.51 4.46 12.11
C PHE A 82 28.66 5.29 12.71
N PHE A 83 29.58 4.63 13.44
CA PHE A 83 30.70 5.30 14.10
C PHE A 83 31.78 5.78 13.12
N ASN A 84 31.89 5.19 11.94
CA ASN A 84 32.72 5.73 10.87
C ASN A 84 32.14 7.04 10.30
N ALA A 85 30.84 7.30 10.47
CA ALA A 85 30.13 8.53 10.10
C ALA A 85 30.48 9.07 8.70
N GLN A 86 30.69 8.17 7.74
CA GLN A 86 30.86 8.49 6.33
C GLN A 86 29.48 8.37 5.67
N VAL A 87 28.76 9.49 5.58
CA VAL A 87 27.40 9.52 5.04
C VAL A 87 27.46 9.67 3.53
N ASP A 88 27.56 8.55 2.82
CA ASP A 88 27.55 8.45 1.37
C ASP A 88 26.41 7.56 0.86
N ASP A 89 26.35 7.31 -0.45
CA ASP A 89 25.31 6.46 -1.04
C ASP A 89 25.34 5.01 -0.51
N ASN A 90 26.51 4.50 -0.10
CA ASN A 90 26.61 3.17 0.51
C ASN A 90 26.00 3.19 1.91
N TYR A 91 26.31 4.22 2.71
CA TYR A 91 25.70 4.43 4.02
C TYR A 91 24.18 4.41 3.93
N ILE A 92 23.59 5.21 3.04
CA ILE A 92 22.14 5.29 2.84
C ILE A 92 21.57 3.94 2.41
N ARG A 93 22.22 3.27 1.44
CA ARG A 93 21.76 1.96 0.94
C ARG A 93 21.67 0.93 2.07
N GLU A 94 22.68 0.84 2.92
CA GLU A 94 22.66 -0.08 4.06
C GLU A 94 21.50 0.21 5.02
N ARG A 95 21.18 1.50 5.28
CA ARG A 95 20.03 1.87 6.14
C ARG A 95 18.70 1.55 5.46
N ARG A 96 18.60 1.70 4.14
CA ARG A 96 17.43 1.26 3.40
C ARG A 96 17.25 -0.25 3.53
N GLU A 97 18.29 -1.05 3.32
CA GLU A 97 18.24 -2.51 3.50
C GLU A 97 17.74 -2.92 4.89
N VAL A 98 18.20 -2.21 5.95
CA VAL A 98 17.69 -2.40 7.31
C VAL A 98 16.18 -2.13 7.37
N GLY A 99 15.68 -1.04 6.78
CA GLY A 99 14.24 -0.76 6.70
C GLY A 99 13.45 -1.82 5.92
N GLU A 100 14.01 -2.32 4.82
CA GLU A 100 13.38 -3.40 4.04
C GLU A 100 13.26 -4.70 4.82
N VAL A 101 14.32 -5.09 5.54
CA VAL A 101 14.34 -6.30 6.37
C VAL A 101 13.32 -6.18 7.49
N HIS A 102 13.30 -5.06 8.22
CA HIS A 102 12.34 -4.84 9.30
C HIS A 102 10.88 -4.84 8.82
N ALA A 103 10.60 -4.25 7.64
CA ALA A 103 9.28 -4.29 7.01
C ALA A 103 8.89 -5.69 6.51
N ARG A 104 9.87 -6.52 6.14
CA ARG A 104 9.63 -7.90 5.70
C ARG A 104 9.31 -8.82 6.87
N VAL A 105 10.05 -8.70 7.98
CA VAL A 105 9.78 -9.51 9.18
C VAL A 105 8.59 -8.98 9.99
N GLY A 106 8.13 -7.76 9.71
CA GLY A 106 6.99 -7.14 10.39
C GLY A 106 7.33 -6.68 11.80
N LEU A 107 8.56 -6.19 12.02
CA LEU A 107 8.94 -5.64 13.33
C LEU A 107 8.10 -4.38 13.61
N PRO A 108 7.41 -4.29 14.75
CA PRO A 108 6.69 -3.09 15.12
C PRO A 108 7.65 -1.89 15.27
N LEU A 109 7.33 -0.78 14.62
CA LEU A 109 8.14 0.45 14.72
C LEU A 109 8.39 0.91 16.17
N PRO A 110 7.45 0.80 17.14
CA PRO A 110 7.74 1.14 18.53
C PRO A 110 8.92 0.37 19.13
N ILE A 111 9.07 -0.91 18.78
CA ILE A 111 10.17 -1.75 19.24
C ILE A 111 11.48 -1.32 18.58
N TYR A 112 11.43 -1.00 17.28
CA TYR A 112 12.58 -0.44 16.57
C TYR A 112 13.07 0.86 17.22
N PHE A 113 12.17 1.83 17.45
CA PHE A 113 12.51 3.10 18.11
C PHE A 113 13.06 2.90 19.53
N ALA A 114 12.46 1.98 20.31
CA ALA A 114 12.98 1.64 21.63
C ALA A 114 14.40 1.08 21.55
N GLY A 115 14.69 0.21 20.56
CA GLY A 115 16.03 -0.31 20.31
C GLY A 115 17.04 0.79 19.98
N MET A 116 16.68 1.76 19.14
CA MET A 116 17.55 2.90 18.82
C MET A 116 17.83 3.76 20.06
N ASN A 117 16.80 4.03 20.87
CA ASN A 117 16.95 4.79 22.12
C ASN A 117 17.85 4.06 23.13
N ILE A 118 17.62 2.77 23.37
CA ILE A 118 18.44 1.98 24.30
C ILE A 118 19.88 1.89 23.80
N SER A 119 20.09 1.79 22.49
CA SER A 119 21.44 1.79 21.93
C SER A 119 22.19 3.09 22.24
N MET A 120 21.52 4.24 22.06
CA MET A 120 22.08 5.53 22.44
C MET A 120 22.43 5.58 23.93
N VAL A 121 21.56 5.07 24.81
CA VAL A 121 21.82 5.02 26.26
C VAL A 121 23.02 4.12 26.58
N ILE A 122 23.12 2.95 25.93
CA ILE A 122 24.25 2.05 26.15
C ILE A 122 25.56 2.74 25.76
N PHE A 123 25.64 3.36 24.59
CA PHE A 123 26.87 4.02 24.15
C PHE A 123 27.23 5.26 24.97
N THR A 124 26.27 6.14 25.23
CA THR A 124 26.54 7.44 25.87
C THR A 124 26.65 7.36 27.39
N LYS A 125 26.05 6.34 28.02
CA LYS A 125 26.04 6.22 29.49
C LYS A 125 26.67 4.95 30.02
N LYS A 126 26.35 3.78 29.45
CA LYS A 126 26.76 2.49 30.04
C LYS A 126 28.20 2.10 29.67
N LEU A 127 28.58 2.28 28.41
CA LEU A 127 29.91 1.96 27.88
C LEU A 127 30.88 3.15 27.87
N TYR A 128 30.34 4.35 28.10
CA TYR A 128 31.15 5.56 28.19
C TYR A 128 31.95 5.57 29.50
N ASP A 129 33.25 5.81 29.40
CA ASP A 129 34.21 5.79 30.50
C ASP A 129 34.61 7.20 30.99
N GLY A 130 33.98 8.25 30.46
CA GLY A 130 34.30 9.63 30.84
C GLY A 130 35.54 10.20 30.13
N SER A 131 35.96 9.61 29.01
CA SER A 131 37.17 10.02 28.28
C SER A 131 37.14 11.42 27.63
N LEU A 132 35.97 12.06 27.52
CA LEU A 132 35.80 13.38 26.88
C LEU A 132 35.50 14.45 27.94
N GLU A 133 35.97 15.66 27.68
CA GLU A 133 35.62 16.84 28.48
C GLU A 133 34.12 17.15 28.37
N ASN A 134 33.57 17.87 29.36
CA ASN A 134 32.12 18.10 29.46
C ASN A 134 31.52 18.79 28.22
N GLU A 135 32.20 19.81 27.67
CA GLU A 135 31.73 20.50 26.46
C GLU A 135 31.77 19.58 25.24
N GLU A 136 32.86 18.82 25.08
CA GLU A 136 33.01 17.86 23.99
C GLU A 136 31.96 16.73 24.09
N TYR A 137 31.71 16.22 25.29
CA TYR A 137 30.66 15.23 25.53
C TYR A 137 29.26 15.77 25.18
N SER A 138 28.97 17.03 25.52
CA SER A 138 27.70 17.67 25.15
C SER A 138 27.54 17.77 23.62
N SER A 139 28.58 18.23 22.91
CA SER A 139 28.60 18.26 21.45
C SER A 139 28.44 16.86 20.84
N LEU A 140 29.09 15.85 21.41
CA LEU A 140 28.95 14.47 20.98
C LEU A 140 27.52 13.97 21.12
N VAL A 141 26.87 14.21 22.26
CA VAL A 141 25.48 13.75 22.47
C VAL A 141 24.54 14.40 21.44
N SER A 142 24.73 15.69 21.14
CA SER A 142 23.98 16.38 20.09
C SER A 142 24.23 15.76 18.71
N ALA A 143 25.48 15.61 18.31
CA ALA A 143 25.88 15.03 17.03
C ALA A 143 25.38 13.59 16.85
N PHE A 144 25.57 12.74 17.87
CA PHE A 144 25.09 11.36 17.90
C PHE A 144 23.57 11.32 17.73
N THR A 145 22.84 12.18 18.45
CA THR A 145 21.37 12.25 18.35
C THR A 145 20.92 12.62 16.95
N LYS A 146 21.56 13.62 16.33
CA LYS A 146 21.27 14.04 14.95
C LYS A 146 21.49 12.90 13.96
N LEU A 147 22.64 12.22 14.03
CA LEU A 147 22.95 11.10 13.12
C LEU A 147 22.02 9.91 13.34
N LEU A 148 21.71 9.58 14.60
CA LEU A 148 20.78 8.51 14.96
C LEU A 148 19.36 8.78 14.43
N HIS A 149 18.90 10.03 14.51
CA HIS A 149 17.62 10.44 13.93
C HIS A 149 17.64 10.36 12.41
N MET A 150 18.71 10.81 11.75
CA MET A 150 18.85 10.68 10.30
C MET A 150 18.78 9.21 9.85
N ASP A 151 19.52 8.31 10.52
CA ASP A 151 19.46 6.86 10.28
C ASP A 151 18.04 6.32 10.42
N THR A 152 17.39 6.70 11.52
CA THR A 152 16.04 6.27 11.84
C THR A 152 15.04 6.77 10.79
N THR A 153 15.20 8.01 10.30
CA THR A 153 14.38 8.57 9.22
C THR A 153 14.49 7.72 7.95
N ILE A 154 15.70 7.34 7.52
CA ILE A 154 15.91 6.52 6.32
C ILE A 154 15.23 5.15 6.46
N VAL A 155 15.40 4.51 7.62
CA VAL A 155 14.83 3.20 7.92
C VAL A 155 13.30 3.25 7.95
N VAL A 156 12.73 4.21 8.67
CA VAL A 156 11.28 4.37 8.83
C VAL A 156 10.60 4.79 7.54
N ASP A 157 11.21 5.68 6.75
CA ASP A 157 10.69 6.06 5.43
C ASP A 157 10.65 4.84 4.49
N THR A 158 11.74 4.05 4.45
CA THR A 158 11.79 2.82 3.63
C THR A 158 10.76 1.79 4.08
N TYR A 159 10.65 1.57 5.40
CA TYR A 159 9.64 0.70 5.98
C TYR A 159 8.23 1.13 5.58
N SER A 160 7.92 2.42 5.75
CA SER A 160 6.58 2.98 5.53
C SER A 160 6.20 2.93 4.06
N ARG A 161 7.14 3.24 3.14
CA ARG A 161 6.93 3.11 1.69
C ARG A 161 6.59 1.67 1.30
N LEU A 162 7.30 0.69 1.83
CA LEU A 162 7.01 -0.73 1.52
C LEU A 162 5.66 -1.19 2.05
N ILE A 163 5.34 -0.82 3.29
CA ILE A 163 4.05 -1.19 3.91
C ILE A 163 2.89 -0.51 3.16
N ASN A 164 2.99 0.79 2.87
CA ASN A 164 1.96 1.51 2.11
C ASN A 164 1.79 0.96 0.70
N LYS A 165 2.89 0.58 0.02
CA LYS A 165 2.84 -0.06 -1.29
C LYS A 165 2.09 -1.39 -1.22
N ARG A 166 2.41 -2.25 -0.25
CA ARG A 166 1.69 -3.52 -0.04
C ARG A 166 0.20 -3.29 0.23
N PHE A 167 -0.14 -2.30 1.05
CA PHE A 167 -1.54 -1.95 1.30
C PHE A 167 -2.26 -1.48 0.03
N SER A 168 -1.60 -0.66 -0.78
CA SER A 168 -2.16 -0.20 -2.06
C SER A 168 -2.40 -1.36 -3.02
N GLU A 169 -1.41 -2.24 -3.20
CA GLU A 169 -1.52 -3.42 -4.07
C GLU A 169 -2.62 -4.38 -3.60
N GLN A 170 -2.73 -4.61 -2.28
CA GLN A 170 -3.82 -5.41 -1.71
C GLN A 170 -5.19 -4.76 -1.91
N SER A 171 -5.28 -3.44 -1.73
CA SER A 171 -6.52 -2.67 -1.95
C SER A 171 -6.96 -2.73 -3.42
N GLU A 172 -6.03 -2.55 -4.36
CA GLU A 172 -6.30 -2.67 -5.80
C GLU A 172 -6.75 -4.07 -6.18
N ALA A 173 -6.11 -5.12 -5.64
CA ALA A 173 -6.52 -6.50 -5.86
C ALA A 173 -7.94 -6.76 -5.33
N LEU A 174 -8.28 -6.24 -4.14
CA LEU A 174 -9.64 -6.32 -3.59
C LEU A 174 -10.66 -5.58 -4.46
N LEU A 175 -10.31 -4.40 -4.97
CA LEU A 175 -11.17 -3.62 -5.87
C LEU A 175 -11.39 -4.34 -7.21
N ALA A 176 -10.34 -4.88 -7.83
CA ALA A 176 -10.43 -5.65 -9.07
C ALA A 176 -11.33 -6.89 -8.93
N MET A 177 -11.35 -7.52 -7.75
CA MET A 177 -12.28 -8.61 -7.43
C MET A 177 -13.73 -8.15 -7.20
N SER A 178 -13.96 -6.86 -6.94
CA SER A 178 -15.27 -6.33 -6.53
C SER A 178 -16.10 -5.69 -7.66
N THR A 179 -15.49 -5.39 -8.81
CA THR A 179 -16.10 -4.72 -9.98
C THR A 179 -15.59 -5.25 -11.34
N PRO A 180 -15.66 -6.56 -11.63
CA PRO A 180 -15.05 -7.12 -12.82
C PRO A 180 -15.85 -6.83 -14.10
N VAL A 181 -15.68 -5.63 -14.68
CA VAL A 181 -16.19 -5.33 -16.03
C VAL A 181 -15.37 -6.14 -17.04
N THR A 182 -15.99 -7.17 -17.60
CA THR A 182 -15.32 -8.15 -18.45
C THR A 182 -15.91 -8.14 -19.85
N MET A 183 -15.06 -8.28 -20.87
CA MET A 183 -15.53 -8.52 -22.23
C MET A 183 -15.87 -9.99 -22.40
N ILE A 184 -17.15 -10.30 -22.64
CA ILE A 184 -17.62 -11.67 -22.84
C ILE A 184 -17.80 -11.99 -24.32
N TRP A 185 -17.87 -10.98 -25.18
CA TRP A 185 -17.87 -11.11 -26.63
C TRP A 185 -17.34 -9.83 -27.28
N LYS A 186 -17.02 -9.90 -28.58
CA LYS A 186 -16.72 -8.68 -29.35
C LYS A 186 -17.89 -7.71 -29.26
N ASP A 187 -17.57 -6.46 -28.91
CA ASP A 187 -18.51 -5.35 -28.69
C ASP A 187 -19.45 -5.50 -27.46
N ILE A 188 -19.33 -6.56 -26.65
CA ILE A 188 -20.20 -6.84 -25.48
C ILE A 188 -19.40 -6.94 -24.17
N LEU A 189 -19.64 -5.98 -23.27
CA LEU A 189 -19.14 -5.99 -21.90
C LEU A 189 -20.19 -6.51 -20.92
N MET A 190 -19.74 -7.07 -19.81
CA MET A 190 -20.61 -7.57 -18.74
C MET A 190 -20.01 -7.24 -17.38
N LEU A 191 -20.87 -6.83 -16.45
CA LEU A 191 -20.53 -6.60 -15.04
C LEU A 191 -21.56 -7.31 -14.15
N PRO A 192 -21.17 -8.36 -13.42
CA PRO A 192 -21.99 -8.94 -12.37
C PRO A 192 -21.82 -8.14 -11.08
N ILE A 193 -22.93 -7.76 -10.46
CA ILE A 193 -22.98 -7.03 -9.21
C ILE A 193 -23.48 -7.96 -8.11
N VAL A 194 -22.61 -8.17 -7.10
CA VAL A 194 -22.90 -9.03 -5.95
C VAL A 194 -22.73 -8.27 -4.64
N GLY A 195 -23.67 -8.47 -3.71
CA GLY A 195 -23.61 -7.94 -2.36
C GLY A 195 -24.18 -6.52 -2.24
N ILE A 196 -23.72 -5.78 -1.23
CA ILE A 196 -24.20 -4.44 -0.93
C ILE A 196 -23.50 -3.43 -1.85
N ILE A 197 -24.29 -2.49 -2.39
CA ILE A 197 -23.79 -1.35 -3.17
C ILE A 197 -23.91 -0.11 -2.30
N ASP A 198 -22.80 0.57 -2.05
CA ASP A 198 -22.78 1.91 -1.48
C ASP A 198 -22.45 2.95 -2.55
N SER A 199 -22.47 4.24 -2.18
CA SER A 199 -22.18 5.33 -3.11
C SER A 199 -20.76 5.32 -3.66
N LYS A 200 -19.76 4.86 -2.90
CA LYS A 200 -18.36 4.81 -3.34
C LYS A 200 -18.21 3.71 -4.40
N ARG A 201 -18.69 2.51 -4.09
CA ARG A 201 -18.66 1.37 -5.01
C ARG A 201 -19.40 1.65 -6.31
N ALA A 202 -20.54 2.35 -6.24
CA ALA A 202 -21.26 2.78 -7.42
C ALA A 202 -20.46 3.73 -8.33
N GLN A 203 -19.71 4.67 -7.75
CA GLN A 203 -18.83 5.57 -8.50
C GLN A 203 -17.66 4.81 -9.13
N ASP A 204 -17.04 3.89 -8.38
CA ASP A 204 -15.96 3.05 -8.87
C ASP A 204 -16.42 2.17 -10.04
N ILE A 205 -17.62 1.59 -9.95
CA ILE A 205 -18.28 0.87 -11.05
C ILE A 205 -18.45 1.77 -12.27
N MET A 206 -19.00 2.98 -12.09
CA MET A 206 -19.24 3.91 -13.19
C MET A 206 -17.94 4.25 -13.92
N ALA A 207 -16.87 4.58 -13.19
CA ALA A 207 -15.57 4.88 -13.78
C ALA A 207 -14.99 3.68 -14.54
N ALA A 208 -15.02 2.49 -13.94
CA ALA A 208 -14.51 1.27 -14.56
C ALA A 208 -15.26 0.91 -15.86
N VAL A 209 -16.59 1.00 -15.86
CA VAL A 209 -17.43 0.72 -17.03
C VAL A 209 -17.14 1.70 -18.16
N LEU A 210 -17.10 3.01 -17.87
CA LEU A 210 -16.86 4.03 -18.90
C LEU A 210 -15.46 3.91 -19.53
N ASN A 211 -14.44 3.62 -18.72
CA ASN A 211 -13.08 3.36 -19.23
C ASN A 211 -13.06 2.14 -20.15
N LYS A 212 -13.68 1.02 -19.74
CA LYS A 212 -13.73 -0.19 -20.57
C LYS A 212 -14.52 -0.01 -21.86
N ILE A 213 -15.61 0.76 -21.84
CA ILE A 213 -16.35 1.11 -23.06
C ILE A 213 -15.45 1.91 -24.00
N SER A 214 -14.68 2.87 -23.49
CA SER A 214 -13.76 3.67 -24.30
C SER A 214 -12.63 2.82 -24.91
N ASP A 215 -11.95 2.02 -24.10
CA ASP A 215 -10.80 1.19 -24.53
C ASP A 215 -11.20 0.19 -25.62
N HIS A 216 -12.38 -0.40 -25.48
CA HIS A 216 -12.83 -1.49 -26.33
C HIS A 216 -13.87 -1.08 -27.38
N ARG A 217 -14.32 0.18 -27.36
CA ARG A 217 -15.44 0.69 -28.18
C ARG A 217 -16.66 -0.23 -28.13
N ALA A 218 -16.99 -0.70 -26.93
CA ALA A 218 -18.11 -1.62 -26.73
C ALA A 218 -19.44 -0.95 -27.12
N LYS A 219 -20.30 -1.72 -27.78
CA LYS A 219 -21.64 -1.25 -28.19
C LYS A 219 -22.71 -1.63 -27.19
N ILE A 220 -22.46 -2.69 -26.42
CA ILE A 220 -23.41 -3.25 -25.47
C ILE A 220 -22.71 -3.48 -24.13
N PHE A 221 -23.39 -3.10 -23.07
CA PHE A 221 -22.96 -3.32 -21.70
C PHE A 221 -24.09 -4.01 -20.93
N ILE A 222 -23.82 -5.19 -20.37
CA ILE A 222 -24.76 -5.95 -19.55
C ILE A 222 -24.40 -5.73 -18.08
N MET A 223 -25.34 -5.16 -17.32
CA MET A 223 -25.25 -5.04 -15.87
C MET A 223 -26.15 -6.09 -15.23
N ASP A 224 -25.58 -7.11 -14.59
CA ASP A 224 -26.35 -8.13 -13.85
C ASP A 224 -26.43 -7.75 -12.37
N ILE A 225 -27.64 -7.50 -11.89
CA ILE A 225 -27.93 -7.11 -10.50
C ILE A 225 -28.65 -8.21 -9.73
N SER A 226 -28.66 -9.45 -10.23
CA SER A 226 -29.28 -10.60 -9.57
C SER A 226 -28.71 -10.89 -8.17
N GLY A 227 -27.44 -10.53 -7.93
CA GLY A 227 -26.75 -10.69 -6.64
C GLY A 227 -26.98 -9.56 -5.62
N VAL A 228 -27.88 -8.62 -5.89
CA VAL A 228 -28.14 -7.45 -5.03
C VAL A 228 -29.39 -7.69 -4.16
N ALA A 229 -29.18 -7.97 -2.87
CA ALA A 229 -30.24 -8.39 -1.96
C ALA A 229 -31.09 -7.24 -1.36
N VAL A 230 -30.50 -6.04 -1.21
CA VAL A 230 -31.16 -4.87 -0.58
C VAL A 230 -30.76 -3.62 -1.36
N VAL A 231 -31.76 -2.82 -1.74
CA VAL A 231 -31.57 -1.57 -2.47
C VAL A 231 -32.27 -0.44 -1.73
N ASP A 232 -31.50 0.59 -1.39
CA ASP A 232 -32.04 1.88 -1.00
C ASP A 232 -32.18 2.78 -2.23
N THR A 233 -32.98 3.84 -2.12
CA THR A 233 -33.17 4.90 -3.10
C THR A 233 -31.86 5.47 -3.67
N ALA A 234 -30.79 5.54 -2.86
CA ALA A 234 -29.47 5.98 -3.29
C ALA A 234 -28.81 5.05 -4.33
N VAL A 235 -28.99 3.73 -4.19
CA VAL A 235 -28.39 2.72 -5.08
C VAL A 235 -29.11 2.67 -6.43
N ALA A 236 -30.44 2.72 -6.41
CA ALA A 236 -31.24 2.80 -7.63
C ALA A 236 -30.86 4.04 -8.48
N ASN A 237 -30.65 5.19 -7.84
CA ASN A 237 -30.18 6.40 -8.50
C ASN A 237 -28.82 6.24 -9.20
N HIS A 238 -27.90 5.45 -8.62
CA HIS A 238 -26.61 5.20 -9.24
C HIS A 238 -26.73 4.33 -10.48
N PHE A 239 -27.58 3.29 -10.49
CA PHE A 239 -27.84 2.49 -11.70
C PHE A 239 -28.37 3.35 -12.84
N ILE A 240 -29.27 4.29 -12.56
CA ILE A 240 -29.77 5.25 -13.55
C ILE A 240 -28.62 6.06 -14.15
N LYS A 241 -27.75 6.60 -13.28
CA LYS A 241 -26.60 7.41 -13.73
C LYS A 241 -25.67 6.61 -14.62
N ILE A 242 -25.38 5.36 -14.27
CA ILE A 242 -24.54 4.47 -15.08
C ILE A 242 -25.20 4.20 -16.44
N THR A 243 -26.49 3.86 -16.48
CA THR A 243 -27.22 3.63 -17.76
C THR A 243 -27.24 4.88 -18.63
N LYS A 244 -27.42 6.08 -18.05
CA LYS A 244 -27.38 7.34 -18.80
C LYS A 244 -25.97 7.66 -19.31
N ALA A 245 -24.95 7.47 -18.48
CA ALA A 245 -23.56 7.73 -18.84
C ALA A 245 -23.07 6.79 -19.96
N THR A 246 -23.39 5.50 -19.88
CA THR A 246 -23.07 4.52 -20.93
C THR A 246 -23.77 4.82 -22.25
N LYS A 247 -25.04 5.26 -22.20
CA LYS A 247 -25.77 5.73 -23.38
C LYS A 247 -25.12 6.95 -24.04
N LEU A 248 -24.59 7.89 -23.25
CA LEU A 248 -23.82 9.04 -23.77
C LEU A 248 -22.51 8.62 -24.46
N MET A 249 -21.92 7.49 -24.05
CA MET A 249 -20.75 6.89 -24.72
C MET A 249 -21.12 6.11 -25.99
N GLY A 250 -22.40 6.07 -26.39
CA GLY A 250 -22.86 5.29 -27.53
C GLY A 250 -22.96 3.79 -27.26
N CYS A 251 -22.98 3.38 -25.99
CA CYS A 251 -23.10 2.00 -25.56
C CYS A 251 -24.49 1.75 -24.96
N ASN A 252 -25.20 0.73 -25.45
CA ASN A 252 -26.51 0.35 -24.93
C ASN A 252 -26.37 -0.48 -23.66
N CYS A 253 -26.95 0.00 -22.57
CA CYS A 253 -26.95 -0.69 -21.28
C CYS A 253 -28.18 -1.62 -21.15
N LEU A 254 -27.93 -2.90 -20.88
CA LEU A 254 -28.93 -3.92 -20.57
C LEU A 254 -28.84 -4.28 -19.09
N VAL A 255 -29.92 -4.14 -18.34
CA VAL A 255 -29.97 -4.49 -16.92
C VAL A 255 -30.66 -5.83 -16.74
N SER A 256 -30.00 -6.80 -16.11
CA SER A 256 -30.56 -8.14 -15.86
C SER A 256 -30.68 -8.44 -14.37
N GLY A 257 -31.61 -9.34 -14.00
CA GLY A 257 -31.77 -9.76 -12.61
C GLY A 257 -32.46 -8.73 -11.71
N VAL A 258 -33.29 -7.85 -12.27
CA VAL A 258 -34.05 -6.85 -11.50
C VAL A 258 -35.03 -7.57 -10.57
N SER A 259 -34.83 -7.43 -9.25
CA SER A 259 -35.77 -7.98 -8.26
C SER A 259 -37.02 -7.10 -8.09
N PRO A 260 -38.13 -7.63 -7.54
CA PRO A 260 -39.36 -6.85 -7.35
C PRO A 260 -39.17 -5.56 -6.54
N SER A 261 -38.32 -5.57 -5.51
CA SER A 261 -38.03 -4.39 -4.70
C SER A 261 -37.31 -3.31 -5.51
N ILE A 262 -36.33 -3.70 -6.35
CA ILE A 262 -35.59 -2.77 -7.22
C ILE A 262 -36.52 -2.14 -8.24
N ALA A 263 -37.39 -2.94 -8.86
CA ALA A 263 -38.38 -2.44 -9.81
C ALA A 263 -39.32 -1.40 -9.17
N GLN A 264 -39.80 -1.65 -7.94
CA GLN A 264 -40.65 -0.69 -7.22
C GLN A 264 -39.92 0.62 -6.93
N THR A 265 -38.68 0.56 -6.43
CA THR A 265 -37.88 1.77 -6.16
C THR A 265 -37.59 2.56 -7.45
N MET A 266 -37.28 1.87 -8.54
CA MET A 266 -37.06 2.48 -9.86
C MET A 266 -38.29 3.26 -10.35
N VAL A 267 -39.49 2.68 -10.18
CA VAL A 267 -40.76 3.36 -10.52
C VAL A 267 -41.03 4.55 -9.59
N GLN A 268 -40.80 4.41 -8.28
CA GLN A 268 -40.97 5.50 -7.31
C GLN A 268 -40.07 6.71 -7.61
N LEU A 269 -38.85 6.47 -8.10
CA LEU A 269 -37.91 7.52 -8.51
C LEU A 269 -38.28 8.16 -9.86
N GLY A 270 -39.41 7.78 -10.47
CA GLY A 270 -39.92 8.39 -11.69
C GLY A 270 -39.17 7.97 -12.96
N ILE A 271 -38.54 6.78 -12.96
CA ILE A 271 -37.89 6.26 -14.16
C ILE A 271 -38.95 5.88 -15.18
N ASN A 272 -38.88 6.50 -16.37
CA ASN A 272 -39.64 6.03 -17.51
C ASN A 272 -39.09 4.68 -17.98
N VAL A 273 -39.97 3.68 -18.04
CA VAL A 273 -39.66 2.29 -18.44
C VAL A 273 -39.04 2.19 -19.85
N GLY A 274 -39.04 3.28 -20.64
CA GLY A 274 -38.36 3.35 -21.94
C GLY A 274 -36.89 3.80 -21.92
N GLU A 275 -36.35 4.27 -20.78
CA GLU A 275 -34.95 4.73 -20.69
C GLU A 275 -33.96 3.61 -20.35
N VAL A 276 -34.42 2.51 -19.75
CA VAL A 276 -33.60 1.39 -19.28
C VAL A 276 -34.10 0.11 -19.92
N GLN A 277 -33.25 -0.58 -20.68
CA GLN A 277 -33.59 -1.90 -21.21
C GLN A 277 -33.34 -2.94 -20.12
N THR A 278 -34.37 -3.70 -19.78
CA THR A 278 -34.31 -4.71 -18.72
C THR A 278 -34.62 -6.11 -19.26
N ASN A 279 -33.95 -7.10 -18.68
CA ASN A 279 -34.15 -8.52 -18.97
C ASN A 279 -34.31 -9.28 -17.65
N ALA A 280 -35.10 -10.37 -17.65
CA ALA A 280 -35.34 -11.13 -16.44
C ALA A 280 -34.06 -11.80 -15.93
N THR A 281 -33.30 -12.43 -16.83
CA THR A 281 -32.06 -13.13 -16.49
C THR A 281 -30.86 -12.62 -17.30
N LEU A 282 -29.66 -12.91 -16.81
CA LEU A 282 -28.41 -12.66 -17.56
C LEU A 282 -28.41 -13.40 -18.91
N ARG A 283 -29.03 -14.59 -18.99
CA ARG A 283 -29.15 -15.33 -20.24
C ARG A 283 -29.95 -14.54 -21.27
N ASP A 284 -31.11 -14.02 -20.88
CA ASP A 284 -31.99 -13.25 -21.78
C ASP A 284 -31.31 -11.96 -22.24
N ALA A 285 -30.56 -11.29 -21.35
CA ALA A 285 -29.77 -10.12 -21.71
C ALA A 285 -28.66 -10.45 -22.72
N LEU A 286 -27.99 -11.59 -22.55
CA LEU A 286 -26.93 -12.02 -23.45
C LEU A 286 -27.48 -12.41 -24.83
N GLU A 287 -28.59 -13.15 -24.88
CA GLU A 287 -29.27 -13.49 -26.13
C GLU A 287 -29.72 -12.23 -26.89
N TYR A 288 -30.31 -11.28 -26.17
CA TYR A 288 -30.70 -10.00 -26.74
C TYR A 288 -29.50 -9.17 -27.22
N ALA A 289 -28.40 -9.16 -26.45
CA ALA A 289 -27.17 -8.50 -26.86
C ALA A 289 -26.60 -9.09 -28.16
N PHE A 290 -26.65 -10.42 -28.34
CA PHE A 290 -26.26 -11.07 -29.58
C PHE A 290 -27.10 -10.60 -30.77
N GLN A 291 -28.43 -10.54 -30.61
CA GLN A 291 -29.33 -10.05 -31.66
C GLN A 291 -28.97 -8.61 -32.08
N MET A 292 -28.65 -7.74 -31.13
CA MET A 292 -28.27 -6.36 -31.38
C MET A 292 -26.94 -6.19 -32.13
N VAL A 293 -26.01 -7.14 -32.02
CA VAL A 293 -24.77 -7.17 -32.81
C VAL A 293 -24.91 -7.97 -34.11
N GLY A 294 -26.13 -8.40 -34.46
CA GLY A 294 -26.41 -9.14 -35.71
C GLY A 294 -26.08 -10.64 -35.62
N LEU A 295 -26.03 -11.20 -34.41
CA LEU A 295 -25.82 -12.63 -34.17
C LEU A 295 -27.14 -13.26 -33.67
N ASN A 296 -27.35 -14.53 -33.97
CA ASN A 296 -28.53 -15.26 -33.47
C ASN A 296 -28.08 -16.53 -32.77
N VAL A 297 -28.55 -16.75 -31.54
CA VAL A 297 -28.25 -17.95 -30.76
C VAL A 297 -29.35 -18.98 -31.03
N THR A 298 -28.95 -20.14 -31.52
CA THR A 298 -29.88 -21.21 -31.90
C THR A 298 -29.34 -22.55 -31.42
N SER A 299 -30.24 -23.49 -31.12
CA SER A 299 -29.84 -24.82 -30.68
C SER A 299 -29.14 -25.54 -31.82
N LEU A 300 -28.05 -26.26 -31.54
CA LEU A 300 -27.35 -27.09 -32.54
C LEU A 300 -28.28 -28.11 -33.21
N SER A 301 -29.32 -28.57 -32.51
CA SER A 301 -30.34 -29.47 -33.07
C SER A 301 -31.14 -28.88 -34.23
N GLN A 302 -31.10 -27.55 -34.42
CA GLN A 302 -31.77 -26.84 -35.50
C GLN A 302 -30.88 -26.65 -36.74
N PHE A 303 -29.59 -27.00 -36.65
CA PHE A 303 -28.64 -26.96 -37.78
C PHE A 303 -28.31 -28.35 -38.35
N SER A 304 -28.78 -29.41 -37.70
CA SER A 304 -28.66 -30.77 -38.19
C SER A 304 -29.85 -31.11 -39.11
N GLU A 305 -29.73 -30.73 -40.37
CA GLU A 305 -30.31 -31.42 -41.54
C GLU A 305 -29.20 -32.09 -42.35
#